data_AF-M7ZJW0-F1
#
_entry.id   AF-M7ZJW0-F1
#
_cell.length_a   1.000
_cell.length_b   1.000
_cell.length_c   1.000
_cell.angle_alpha   90.00
_cell.angle_beta   90.00
_cell.angle_gamma   90.00
#
_symmetry.space_group_name_H-M   'P 1'
#
loop_
_entity.id
_entity.type
_entity.pdbx_description
1 polymer ?
#
loop_
_entity_poly.entity_id
_entity_poly.type
_entity_poly.pdbx_seq_one_letter_code
_entity_poly.pdbx_strand_id
1 'polypeptide(L)'
;MALRPTLKEVSVLHCRFLHTAACLAALNPIRDRIESLEINCDWEEVEQPSSSCLANGTTGSDHEDDEPSEMAYQSAPKKCRFSYLEMDNYESWEMLRSLSLWCPAGQLLSPLISAGLDSCPVLEKISIKVEGDLRTCPRPFHGSAFGLSDLGAFQALAKMKLDLSEAVGYALTAPTGHMDLSQWERFYLSGIESLLSLYELDYWPPQDKDVNHRSLSLPAVALFQHSIGLRKLFIHGTTHEHFMSFFQKMPNLRDVQLREDYYPAPENDMMITEMRAESCLRFEQQLNNRQFRQIPD
;
A
#
# COMPACT_ATOMS: atom_id res chain seq x y z
N MET A 1 -21.79 27.66 13.74
CA MET A 1 -21.93 26.77 14.92
C MET A 1 -22.37 25.41 14.39
N ALA A 2 -21.42 24.60 13.91
CA ALA A 2 -21.68 23.56 12.91
C ALA A 2 -20.90 22.28 13.24
N LEU A 3 -21.57 21.11 13.13
CA LEU A 3 -21.05 19.72 13.11
C LEU A 3 -20.14 19.23 14.27
N ARG A 4 -19.88 20.05 15.28
CA ARG A 4 -18.84 19.84 16.30
C ARG A 4 -18.96 18.67 17.31
N PRO A 5 -19.91 17.72 17.30
CA PRO A 5 -19.75 16.53 18.17
C PRO A 5 -19.88 15.14 17.52
N THR A 6 -20.16 15.00 16.22
CA THR A 6 -20.65 13.70 15.70
C THR A 6 -19.83 13.04 14.59
N LEU A 7 -18.89 13.73 13.95
CA LEU A 7 -18.18 13.19 12.79
C LEU A 7 -16.96 12.37 13.24
N LYS A 8 -17.14 11.05 13.35
CA LYS A 8 -16.10 10.08 13.72
C LYS A 8 -15.57 9.28 12.54
N GLU A 9 -16.39 9.13 11.51
CA GLU A 9 -16.08 8.38 10.30
C GLU A 9 -16.06 9.35 9.13
N VAL A 10 -14.96 9.36 8.38
CA VAL A 10 -14.76 10.27 7.25
C VAL A 10 -14.28 9.45 6.05
N SER A 11 -14.97 9.59 4.92
CA SER A 11 -14.56 9.00 3.65
C SER A 11 -14.47 10.08 2.58
N VAL A 12 -13.31 10.20 1.95
CA VAL A 12 -13.00 11.16 0.89
C VAL A 12 -12.39 10.40 -0.28
N LEU A 13 -13.24 9.95 -1.19
CA LEU A 13 -12.85 9.13 -2.34
C LEU A 13 -13.17 9.83 -3.67
N HIS A 14 -12.52 9.36 -4.74
CA HIS A 14 -12.74 9.81 -6.12
C HIS A 14 -12.61 11.33 -6.36
N CYS A 15 -11.87 12.05 -5.51
CA CYS A 15 -11.64 13.48 -5.64
C CYS A 15 -10.41 13.76 -6.51
N ARG A 16 -10.62 14.02 -7.80
CA ARG A 16 -9.56 14.20 -8.81
C ARG A 16 -8.57 15.35 -8.53
N PHE A 17 -8.99 16.37 -7.78
CA PHE A 17 -8.20 17.58 -7.53
C PHE A 17 -7.82 17.74 -6.06
N LEU A 18 -8.08 16.73 -5.23
CA LEU A 18 -7.77 16.76 -3.82
C LEU A 18 -6.75 15.68 -3.53
N HIS A 19 -5.49 16.04 -3.69
CA HIS A 19 -4.36 15.18 -3.36
C HIS A 19 -4.34 14.86 -1.86
N THR A 20 -3.72 13.73 -1.50
CA THR A 20 -3.76 13.19 -0.13
C THR A 20 -3.28 14.19 0.92
N ALA A 21 -2.16 14.88 0.68
CA ALA A 21 -1.64 15.87 1.62
C ALA A 21 -2.61 17.05 1.84
N ALA A 22 -3.22 17.56 0.76
CA ALA A 22 -4.22 18.62 0.85
C ALA A 22 -5.50 18.14 1.56
N CYS A 23 -5.90 16.88 1.33
CA CYS A 23 -7.02 16.24 2.03
C CYS A 23 -6.76 16.17 3.54
N LEU A 24 -5.59 15.66 3.95
CA LEU A 24 -5.23 15.55 5.37
C LEU A 24 -5.14 16.94 6.03
N ALA A 25 -4.55 17.92 5.35
CA ALA A 25 -4.50 19.30 5.83
C ALA A 25 -5.91 19.90 6.03
N ALA A 26 -6.86 19.58 5.14
CA ALA A 26 -8.25 20.02 5.27
C ALA A 26 -8.99 19.34 6.45
N LEU A 27 -8.54 18.16 6.90
CA LEU A 27 -9.12 17.43 8.02
C LEU A 27 -8.52 17.81 9.39
N ASN A 28 -7.41 18.57 9.41
CA ASN A 28 -6.78 19.04 10.66
C ASN A 28 -7.77 19.60 11.71
N PRO A 29 -8.79 20.43 11.36
CA PRO A 29 -9.70 21.00 12.36
C PRO A 29 -10.58 20.00 13.13
N ILE A 30 -10.62 18.73 12.70
CA ILE A 30 -11.41 17.65 13.30
C ILE A 30 -10.58 16.38 13.55
N ARG A 31 -9.25 16.45 13.37
CA ARG A 31 -8.30 15.32 13.46
C ARG A 31 -8.40 14.56 14.79
N ASP A 32 -8.61 15.28 15.89
CA ASP A 32 -8.73 14.77 17.26
C ASP A 32 -9.91 13.81 17.48
N ARG A 33 -10.85 13.73 16.54
CA ARG A 33 -12.11 12.98 16.70
C ARG A 33 -12.34 11.89 15.68
N ILE A 34 -11.55 11.88 14.60
CA ILE A 34 -11.71 10.90 13.53
C ILE A 34 -11.24 9.56 14.07
N GLU A 35 -12.16 8.60 14.15
CA GLU A 35 -11.90 7.22 14.56
C GLU A 35 -11.68 6.31 13.34
N SER A 36 -12.29 6.65 12.19
CA SER A 36 -12.14 5.93 10.92
C SER A 36 -11.96 6.91 9.77
N LEU A 37 -10.90 6.73 9.00
CA LEU A 37 -10.59 7.56 7.84
C LEU A 37 -10.45 6.70 6.58
N GLU A 38 -11.10 7.11 5.51
CA GLU A 38 -10.95 6.52 4.18
C GLU A 38 -10.58 7.59 3.16
N ILE A 39 -9.46 7.41 2.45
CA ILE A 39 -8.92 8.40 1.52
C ILE A 39 -8.24 7.73 0.30
N ASN A 40 -8.08 8.49 -0.77
CA ASN A 40 -7.19 8.12 -1.87
C ASN A 40 -5.72 8.45 -1.50
N CYS A 41 -4.80 7.60 -1.94
CA CYS A 41 -3.37 7.87 -2.03
C CYS A 41 -3.06 8.38 -3.43
N ASP A 42 -3.22 9.69 -3.62
CA ASP A 42 -2.87 10.41 -4.83
C ASP A 42 -1.93 11.55 -4.44
N TRP A 43 -0.69 11.44 -4.88
CA TRP A 43 0.38 12.35 -4.54
C TRP A 43 0.53 13.39 -5.66
N GLU A 44 0.66 14.66 -5.31
CA GLU A 44 1.12 15.64 -6.30
C GLU A 44 2.45 15.15 -6.86
N GLU A 45 2.57 15.14 -8.19
CA GLU A 45 3.87 14.96 -8.83
C GLU A 45 4.76 16.09 -8.36
N VAL A 46 5.56 15.83 -7.32
CA VAL A 46 6.72 16.66 -7.04
C VAL A 46 7.57 16.51 -8.29
N GLU A 47 7.64 17.55 -9.10
CA GLU A 47 8.58 17.64 -10.21
C GLU A 47 9.95 17.21 -9.67
N GLN A 48 10.35 15.97 -9.97
CA GLN A 48 11.68 15.52 -9.61
C GLN A 48 12.62 16.47 -10.35
N PRO A 49 13.59 17.10 -9.68
CA PRO A 49 14.53 17.97 -10.36
C PRO A 49 15.22 17.11 -11.41
N SER A 50 14.88 17.38 -12.67
CA SER A 50 15.50 16.71 -13.80
C SER A 50 17.01 16.80 -13.61
N SER A 51 17.65 15.64 -13.51
CA SER A 51 19.09 15.52 -13.53
C SER A 51 19.57 15.97 -14.91
N SER A 52 19.77 17.27 -15.05
CA SER A 52 20.45 17.90 -16.17
C SER A 52 21.26 19.10 -15.70
N CYS A 53 21.98 18.93 -14.59
CA CYS A 53 23.16 19.74 -14.31
C CYS A 53 24.34 19.24 -15.18
N LEU A 54 24.21 19.38 -16.51
CA LEU A 54 25.36 19.45 -17.38
C LEU A 54 25.95 20.86 -17.23
N ALA A 55 26.89 20.98 -16.30
CA ALA A 55 27.78 22.11 -16.19
C ALA A 55 28.65 22.20 -17.46
N ASN A 56 28.19 22.95 -18.45
CA ASN A 56 29.06 23.48 -19.49
C ASN A 56 29.40 24.92 -19.12
N GLY A 57 30.54 25.07 -18.43
CA GLY A 57 31.21 26.35 -18.34
C GLY A 57 31.75 26.74 -19.71
N THR A 58 31.32 27.88 -20.23
CA THR A 58 32.15 28.67 -21.15
C THR A 58 31.87 30.16 -20.94
N THR A 59 32.97 30.90 -20.95
CA THR A 59 33.18 32.31 -20.63
C THR A 59 32.55 33.31 -21.61
N GLY A 60 32.13 34.47 -21.10
CA GLY A 60 32.47 35.78 -21.68
C GLY A 60 31.34 36.69 -22.19
N SER A 61 31.32 37.90 -21.62
CA SER A 61 31.01 39.22 -22.23
C SER A 61 29.58 39.79 -22.20
N ASP A 62 29.40 40.77 -21.30
CA ASP A 62 28.84 42.13 -21.45
C ASP A 62 27.78 42.43 -22.53
N HIS A 63 26.62 42.94 -22.08
CA HIS A 63 26.10 44.27 -22.45
C HIS A 63 24.84 44.65 -21.64
N GLU A 64 24.88 45.81 -20.99
CA GLU A 64 23.72 46.55 -20.45
C GLU A 64 22.99 47.27 -21.59
N ASP A 65 21.65 47.38 -21.52
CA ASP A 65 20.88 48.58 -21.94
C ASP A 65 19.38 48.46 -21.58
N ASP A 66 18.86 49.59 -21.10
CA ASP A 66 17.52 49.90 -20.58
C ASP A 66 16.41 50.04 -21.68
N GLU A 67 15.17 49.64 -21.37
CA GLU A 67 13.98 50.52 -21.35
C GLU A 67 12.64 49.76 -21.07
N PRO A 68 11.62 50.42 -20.49
CA PRO A 68 10.38 49.78 -20.01
C PRO A 68 9.20 49.98 -20.98
N SER A 69 8.61 48.89 -21.49
CA SER A 69 7.38 48.95 -22.30
C SER A 69 6.14 48.46 -21.56
N GLU A 70 5.12 49.30 -21.55
CA GLU A 70 3.80 49.14 -20.93
C GLU A 70 2.93 47.98 -21.47
N MET A 71 2.02 47.55 -20.59
CA MET A 71 0.72 46.88 -20.84
C MET A 71 0.70 45.55 -21.61
N ALA A 72 0.78 44.47 -20.84
CA ALA A 72 0.10 43.22 -21.17
C ALA A 72 -0.84 42.81 -20.03
N TYR A 73 -2.15 42.98 -20.24
CA TYR A 73 -3.20 42.35 -19.42
C TYR A 73 -3.09 40.83 -19.58
N GLN A 74 -2.35 40.17 -18.70
CA GLN A 74 -2.41 38.72 -18.54
C GLN A 74 -3.10 38.42 -17.21
N SER A 75 -4.35 37.99 -17.33
CA SER A 75 -5.15 37.46 -16.23
C SER A 75 -4.45 36.22 -15.66
N ALA A 76 -3.65 36.42 -14.61
CA ALA A 76 -3.08 35.32 -13.84
C ALA A 76 -4.21 34.46 -13.26
N PRO A 77 -4.17 33.11 -13.40
CA PRO A 77 -5.03 32.27 -12.59
C PRO A 77 -4.68 32.56 -11.13
N LYS A 78 -5.69 32.86 -10.32
CA LYS A 78 -5.53 33.02 -8.87
C LYS A 78 -5.00 31.70 -8.32
N LYS A 79 -3.66 31.55 -8.29
CA LYS A 79 -2.96 30.57 -7.47
C LYS A 79 -3.38 30.92 -6.06
N CYS A 80 -4.32 30.17 -5.50
CA CYS A 80 -4.58 30.19 -4.07
C CYS A 80 -3.25 29.82 -3.43
N ARG A 81 -2.49 30.84 -3.02
CA ARG A 81 -1.36 30.69 -2.13
C ARG A 81 -1.98 30.19 -0.84
N PHE A 82 -2.01 28.86 -0.68
CA PHE A 82 -2.01 28.26 0.64
C PHE A 82 -0.68 28.71 1.24
N SER A 83 -0.70 29.84 1.95
CA SER A 83 0.40 30.24 2.79
C SER A 83 0.64 29.07 3.73
N TYR A 84 1.85 28.52 3.68
CA TYR A 84 2.42 27.74 4.78
C TYR A 84 2.34 28.64 6.02
N LEU A 85 1.18 28.62 6.68
CA LEU A 85 1.07 29.10 8.03
C LEU A 85 1.94 28.16 8.84
N GLU A 86 2.84 28.81 9.56
CA GLU A 86 3.64 28.39 10.70
C GLU A 86 3.45 26.93 11.13
N MET A 87 4.58 26.25 11.38
CA MET A 87 4.65 24.90 11.94
C MET A 87 3.98 24.83 13.32
N ASP A 88 2.66 24.88 13.35
CA ASP A 88 1.86 24.37 14.43
C ASP A 88 2.17 22.88 14.50
N ASN A 89 2.69 22.48 15.66
CA ASN A 89 2.89 21.11 16.08
C ASN A 89 1.73 20.26 15.53
N TYR A 90 1.98 19.43 14.51
CA TYR A 90 0.92 18.61 13.93
C TYR A 90 0.39 17.70 15.04
N GLU A 91 -0.77 18.06 15.61
CA GLU A 91 -1.43 17.34 16.69
C GLU A 91 -1.67 15.89 16.24
N SER A 92 -1.45 14.89 17.07
CA SER A 92 -1.60 13.47 16.74
C SER A 92 -3.01 13.10 16.26
N TRP A 93 -3.13 12.03 15.47
CA TRP A 93 -4.40 11.34 15.21
C TRP A 93 -4.80 10.49 16.44
N GLU A 94 -5.11 11.15 17.56
CA GLU A 94 -5.29 10.53 18.89
C GLU A 94 -6.38 9.46 18.94
N MET A 95 -7.39 9.56 18.09
CA MET A 95 -8.56 8.69 18.11
C MET A 95 -8.64 7.75 16.90
N LEU A 96 -7.73 7.87 15.92
CA LEU A 96 -7.80 7.13 14.67
C LEU A 96 -7.47 5.66 14.87
N ARG A 97 -8.47 4.79 14.76
CA ARG A 97 -8.37 3.34 14.94
C ARG A 97 -8.36 2.56 13.63
N SER A 98 -8.97 3.13 12.58
CA SER A 98 -9.13 2.50 11.28
C SER A 98 -8.73 3.44 10.15
N LEU A 99 -7.90 2.95 9.23
CA LEU A 99 -7.47 3.69 8.04
C LEU A 99 -7.69 2.85 6.78
N SER A 100 -8.42 3.38 5.81
CA SER A 100 -8.65 2.78 4.51
C SER A 100 -8.02 3.63 3.41
N LEU A 101 -7.16 3.02 2.59
CA LEU A 101 -6.36 3.69 1.56
C LEU A 101 -6.64 3.09 0.19
N TRP A 102 -6.93 3.94 -0.78
CA TRP A 102 -7.11 3.57 -2.18
C TRP A 102 -5.90 4.05 -2.98
N CYS A 103 -5.09 3.12 -3.46
CA CYS A 103 -3.82 3.40 -4.13
C CYS A 103 -3.92 3.04 -5.63
N PRO A 104 -3.53 3.94 -6.54
CA PRO A 104 -3.34 3.58 -7.94
C PRO A 104 -2.22 2.54 -8.10
N ALA A 105 -2.38 1.64 -9.06
CA ALA A 105 -1.38 0.64 -9.41
C ALA A 105 -0.02 1.28 -9.73
N GLY A 106 1.03 0.79 -9.07
CA GLY A 106 2.41 1.22 -9.27
C GLY A 106 2.81 2.47 -8.46
N GLN A 107 1.89 3.11 -7.74
CA GLN A 107 2.24 4.22 -6.86
C GLN A 107 2.81 3.74 -5.51
N LEU A 108 3.56 4.63 -4.86
CA LEU A 108 4.16 4.41 -3.54
C LEU A 108 3.18 4.75 -2.41
N LEU A 109 3.28 4.03 -1.31
CA LEU A 109 2.65 4.35 -0.02
C LEU A 109 3.52 5.31 0.81
N SER A 110 4.85 5.24 0.68
CA SER A 110 5.80 5.96 1.55
C SER A 110 5.55 7.45 1.80
N PRO A 111 4.97 8.25 0.86
CA PRO A 111 4.65 9.65 1.15
C PRO A 111 3.60 9.85 2.27
N LEU A 112 2.89 8.80 2.69
CA LEU A 112 1.81 8.83 3.69
C LEU A 112 2.23 9.47 5.02
N ILE A 113 3.39 9.09 5.55
CA ILE A 113 3.91 9.62 6.82
C ILE A 113 4.14 11.13 6.68
N SER A 114 4.90 11.54 5.64
CA SER A 114 5.19 12.94 5.37
C SER A 114 3.97 13.79 5.00
N ALA A 115 2.87 13.17 4.55
CA ALA A 115 1.63 13.86 4.21
C ALA A 115 0.76 14.23 5.42
N GLY A 116 1.13 13.77 6.63
CA GLY A 116 0.47 14.14 7.89
C GLY A 116 -0.12 12.96 8.67
N LEU A 117 0.09 11.71 8.24
CA LEU A 117 -0.24 10.49 8.99
C LEU A 117 0.99 9.93 9.70
N ASP A 118 1.68 10.79 10.45
CA ASP A 118 2.95 10.50 11.12
C ASP A 118 2.78 9.99 12.56
N SER A 119 1.74 10.45 13.26
CA SER A 119 1.44 10.06 14.64
C SER A 119 -0.01 9.57 14.76
N CYS A 120 -0.17 8.26 14.86
CA CYS A 120 -1.47 7.56 15.01
C CYS A 120 -1.35 6.52 16.15
N PRO A 121 -1.38 6.93 17.43
CA PRO A 121 -1.02 6.07 18.57
C PRO A 121 -1.98 4.89 18.79
N VAL A 122 -3.24 5.01 18.36
CA VAL A 122 -4.29 3.99 18.57
C VAL A 122 -4.74 3.32 17.28
N LEU A 123 -3.97 3.44 16.18
CA LEU A 123 -4.32 2.84 14.89
C LEU A 123 -4.21 1.32 14.96
N GLU A 124 -5.36 0.63 14.97
CA GLU A 124 -5.44 -0.82 15.12
C GLU A 124 -5.56 -1.56 13.79
N LYS A 125 -6.16 -0.90 12.78
CA LYS A 125 -6.54 -1.53 11.51
C LYS A 125 -6.16 -0.65 10.33
N ILE A 126 -5.55 -1.26 9.32
CA ILE A 126 -5.34 -0.64 8.02
C ILE A 126 -5.92 -1.50 6.90
N SER A 127 -6.58 -0.88 5.93
CA SER A 127 -7.05 -1.52 4.71
C SER A 127 -6.46 -0.77 3.52
N ILE A 128 -5.69 -1.46 2.68
CA ILE A 128 -5.08 -0.89 1.49
C ILE A 128 -5.67 -1.61 0.30
N LYS A 129 -6.27 -0.86 -0.63
CA LYS A 129 -6.75 -1.38 -1.90
C LYS A 129 -5.93 -0.78 -3.03
N VAL A 130 -5.42 -1.64 -3.91
CA VAL A 130 -4.67 -1.22 -5.10
C VAL A 130 -5.52 -1.49 -6.34
N GLU A 131 -5.68 -0.48 -7.18
CA GLU A 131 -6.49 -0.57 -8.39
C GLU A 131 -5.72 -0.07 -9.62
N GLY A 132 -5.84 -0.80 -10.73
CA GLY A 132 -5.32 -0.38 -12.02
C GLY A 132 -4.57 -1.48 -12.78
N ASP A 133 -4.08 -1.10 -13.95
CA ASP A 133 -3.40 -2.04 -14.85
C ASP A 133 -1.89 -1.98 -14.68
N LEU A 134 -1.33 -2.95 -13.95
CA LEU A 134 0.11 -3.08 -13.69
C LEU A 134 0.92 -3.33 -14.96
N ARG A 135 0.28 -3.78 -16.06
CA ARG A 135 0.94 -4.01 -17.36
C ARG A 135 1.35 -2.70 -18.01
N THR A 136 0.68 -1.61 -17.66
CA THR A 136 0.92 -0.24 -18.15
C THR A 136 1.86 0.56 -17.25
N CYS A 137 2.04 0.12 -16.01
CA CYS A 137 2.90 0.79 -15.05
C CYS A 137 4.38 0.66 -15.44
N PRO A 138 5.19 1.71 -15.25
CA PRO A 138 6.64 1.60 -15.38
C PRO A 138 7.18 0.60 -14.36
N ARG A 139 8.28 -0.06 -14.71
CA ARG A 139 8.98 -0.92 -13.76
C ARG A 139 9.46 -0.07 -12.56
N PRO A 140 9.15 -0.48 -11.31
CA PRO A 140 9.69 0.20 -10.14
C PRO A 140 11.21 0.23 -10.17
N PHE A 141 11.81 1.33 -9.73
CA PHE A 141 13.26 1.47 -9.67
C PHE A 141 13.89 0.36 -8.83
N HIS A 142 15.11 -0.05 -9.18
CA HIS A 142 15.79 -1.12 -8.47
C HIS A 142 15.94 -0.78 -6.97
N GLY A 143 15.42 -1.64 -6.10
CA GLY A 143 15.44 -1.42 -4.65
C GLY A 143 14.31 -0.53 -4.12
N SER A 144 13.42 -0.01 -4.98
CA SER A 144 12.18 0.61 -4.53
C SER A 144 11.21 -0.44 -4.00
N ALA A 145 10.44 -0.04 -2.99
CA ALA A 145 9.39 -0.82 -2.36
C ALA A 145 8.15 0.05 -2.23
N PHE A 146 6.98 -0.57 -2.09
CA PHE A 146 5.73 0.16 -1.94
C PHE A 146 5.72 1.05 -0.69
N GLY A 147 6.30 0.61 0.42
CA GLY A 147 6.41 1.41 1.66
C GLY A 147 5.71 0.81 2.88
N LEU A 148 5.45 -0.50 2.91
CA LEU A 148 4.84 -1.14 4.09
C LEU A 148 5.69 -1.04 5.36
N SER A 149 7.01 -0.92 5.20
CA SER A 149 7.93 -0.70 6.33
C SER A 149 7.60 0.56 7.13
N ASP A 150 7.09 1.59 6.47
CA ASP A 150 6.80 2.89 7.08
C ASP A 150 5.64 2.79 8.08
N LEU A 151 4.74 1.82 7.86
CA LEU A 151 3.65 1.49 8.79
C LEU A 151 4.14 0.84 10.09
N GLY A 152 5.41 0.39 10.15
CA GLY A 152 6.04 -0.14 11.36
C GLY A 152 6.15 0.88 12.49
N ALA A 153 5.96 2.17 12.20
CA ALA A 153 5.84 3.22 13.22
C ALA A 153 4.58 3.05 14.09
N PHE A 154 3.50 2.46 13.55
CA PHE A 154 2.22 2.31 14.24
C PHE A 154 2.21 1.08 15.16
N GLN A 155 2.61 1.27 16.42
CA GLN A 155 2.78 0.18 17.39
C GLN A 155 1.47 -0.58 17.75
N ALA A 156 0.31 0.06 17.55
CA ALA A 156 -0.99 -0.55 17.81
C ALA A 156 -1.56 -1.34 16.61
N LEU A 157 -0.89 -1.29 15.45
CA LEU A 157 -1.41 -1.85 14.20
C LEU A 157 -1.41 -3.38 14.27
N ALA A 158 -2.59 -3.96 14.48
CA ALA A 158 -2.77 -5.39 14.70
C ALA A 158 -3.44 -6.08 13.50
N LYS A 159 -4.20 -5.36 12.68
CA LYS A 159 -4.90 -5.94 11.52
C LYS A 159 -4.59 -5.19 10.23
N MET A 160 -4.33 -5.95 9.18
CA MET A 160 -4.12 -5.41 7.85
C MET A 160 -4.96 -6.15 6.82
N LYS A 161 -5.64 -5.40 5.97
CA LYS A 161 -6.16 -5.87 4.69
C LYS A 161 -5.29 -5.30 3.58
N LEU A 162 -4.70 -6.15 2.74
CA LEU A 162 -4.00 -5.73 1.53
C LEU A 162 -4.67 -6.38 0.32
N ASP A 163 -5.38 -5.54 -0.42
CA ASP A 163 -6.25 -5.96 -1.50
C ASP A 163 -5.66 -5.55 -2.85
N LEU A 164 -5.01 -6.50 -3.52
CA LEU A 164 -4.47 -6.32 -4.86
C LEU A 164 -5.41 -6.94 -5.92
N SER A 165 -6.64 -7.31 -5.56
CA SER A 165 -7.52 -8.08 -6.45
C SER A 165 -7.88 -7.36 -7.76
N GLU A 166 -7.89 -6.02 -7.75
CA GLU A 166 -8.13 -5.17 -8.92
C GLU A 166 -6.83 -4.63 -9.56
N ALA A 167 -5.66 -5.08 -9.07
CA ALA A 167 -4.38 -4.84 -9.71
C ALA A 167 -4.12 -5.96 -10.74
N VAL A 168 -4.25 -5.63 -12.02
CA VAL A 168 -4.20 -6.62 -13.12
C VAL A 168 -2.82 -6.65 -13.74
N GLY A 169 -2.25 -7.84 -13.92
CA GLY A 169 -0.92 -8.02 -14.51
C GLY A 169 -0.78 -9.31 -15.30
N TYR A 170 0.45 -9.61 -15.72
CA TYR A 170 0.79 -10.88 -16.39
C TYR A 170 1.26 -11.91 -15.35
N ALA A 171 0.63 -13.08 -15.32
CA ALA A 171 1.06 -14.24 -14.55
C ALA A 171 1.84 -15.24 -15.42
N LEU A 172 2.66 -16.08 -14.77
CA LEU A 172 3.42 -17.20 -15.34
C LEU A 172 4.53 -16.80 -16.32
N THR A 173 4.24 -15.97 -17.32
CA THR A 173 5.20 -15.49 -18.32
C THR A 173 4.77 -14.13 -18.85
N ALA A 174 5.44 -13.08 -18.39
CA ALA A 174 5.27 -11.74 -18.94
C ALA A 174 5.94 -11.61 -20.33
N PRO A 175 5.34 -10.87 -21.28
CA PRO A 175 6.00 -10.51 -22.53
C PRO A 175 7.32 -9.74 -22.28
N THR A 176 8.25 -9.81 -23.23
CA THR A 176 9.54 -9.12 -23.11
C THR A 176 9.35 -7.63 -22.85
N GLY A 177 9.99 -7.11 -21.80
CA GLY A 177 9.87 -5.71 -21.37
C GLY A 177 8.81 -5.46 -20.31
N HIS A 178 7.89 -6.40 -20.07
CA HIS A 178 6.89 -6.30 -19.00
C HIS A 178 7.35 -6.99 -17.72
N MET A 179 6.64 -6.71 -16.63
CA MET A 179 6.85 -7.34 -15.34
C MET A 179 5.79 -8.42 -15.08
N ASP A 180 6.25 -9.52 -14.49
CA ASP A 180 5.38 -10.58 -13.98
C ASP A 180 4.81 -10.19 -12.61
N LEU A 181 3.61 -10.69 -12.31
CA LEU A 181 2.92 -10.45 -11.05
C LEU A 181 3.75 -10.80 -9.81
N SER A 182 4.64 -11.80 -9.87
CA SER A 182 5.53 -12.12 -8.74
C SER A 182 6.47 -10.98 -8.36
N GLN A 183 6.88 -10.15 -9.32
CA GLN A 183 7.72 -8.97 -9.06
C GLN A 183 6.89 -7.82 -8.47
N TRP A 184 5.62 -7.69 -8.88
CA TRP A 184 4.69 -6.74 -8.29
C TRP A 184 4.31 -7.12 -6.86
N GLU A 185 4.03 -8.40 -6.59
CA GLU A 185 3.81 -8.88 -5.23
C GLU A 185 5.01 -8.60 -4.33
N ARG A 186 6.23 -8.83 -4.82
CA ARG A 186 7.45 -8.46 -4.10
C ARG A 186 7.49 -6.96 -3.80
N PHE A 187 7.16 -6.11 -4.77
CA PHE A 187 7.14 -4.66 -4.58
C PHE A 187 6.14 -4.23 -3.50
N TYR A 188 4.91 -4.74 -3.53
CA TYR A 188 3.86 -4.38 -2.56
C TYR A 188 4.11 -4.94 -1.17
N LEU A 189 4.64 -6.15 -1.05
CA LEU A 189 4.83 -6.83 0.24
C LEU A 189 6.17 -6.53 0.90
N SER A 190 7.11 -5.90 0.19
CA SER A 190 8.43 -5.59 0.75
C SER A 190 8.31 -4.71 2.00
N GLY A 191 8.95 -5.12 3.08
CA GLY A 191 8.95 -4.42 4.37
C GLY A 191 7.85 -4.87 5.33
N ILE A 192 7.01 -5.85 4.95
CA ILE A 192 5.93 -6.36 5.82
C ILE A 192 6.45 -6.95 7.14
N GLU A 193 7.69 -7.45 7.16
CA GLU A 193 8.36 -7.95 8.35
C GLU A 193 8.63 -6.87 9.42
N SER A 194 8.58 -5.58 9.03
CA SER A 194 8.75 -4.44 9.95
C SER A 194 7.51 -4.21 10.82
N LEU A 195 6.36 -4.77 10.45
CA LEU A 195 5.10 -4.68 11.18
C LEU A 195 5.06 -5.68 12.34
N LEU A 196 5.83 -5.41 13.40
CA LEU A 196 6.02 -6.36 14.51
C LEU A 196 4.74 -6.68 15.29
N SER A 197 3.80 -5.73 15.36
CA SER A 197 2.50 -5.87 16.04
C SER A 197 1.43 -6.53 15.18
N LEU A 198 1.68 -6.77 13.89
CA LEU A 198 0.69 -7.30 12.96
C LEU A 198 0.30 -8.73 13.34
N TYR A 199 -0.96 -8.89 13.72
CA TYR A 199 -1.51 -10.14 14.23
C TYR A 199 -2.37 -10.87 13.18
N GLU A 200 -3.10 -10.12 12.35
CA GLU A 200 -4.04 -10.63 11.34
C GLU A 200 -3.80 -9.94 10.00
N LEU A 201 -3.60 -10.74 8.94
CA LEU A 201 -3.45 -10.28 7.57
C LEU A 201 -4.49 -10.97 6.69
N ASP A 202 -5.32 -10.17 6.03
CA ASP A 202 -6.13 -10.61 4.90
C ASP A 202 -5.48 -10.08 3.61
N TYR A 203 -5.06 -10.97 2.72
CA TYR A 203 -4.32 -10.65 1.50
C TYR A 203 -5.06 -11.17 0.26
N TRP A 204 -5.31 -10.28 -0.70
CA TRP A 204 -5.81 -10.65 -2.03
C TRP A 204 -4.65 -10.51 -3.02
N PRO A 205 -4.13 -11.62 -3.56
CA PRO A 205 -3.11 -11.56 -4.60
C PRO A 205 -3.64 -10.84 -5.85
N PRO A 206 -2.74 -10.23 -6.65
CA PRO A 206 -3.13 -9.67 -7.94
C PRO A 206 -3.55 -10.77 -8.91
N GLN A 207 -4.37 -10.40 -9.90
CA GLN A 207 -4.96 -11.35 -10.83
C GLN A 207 -4.45 -11.12 -12.25
N ASP A 208 -4.15 -12.23 -12.92
CA ASP A 208 -4.14 -12.24 -14.38
C ASP A 208 -5.55 -12.63 -14.86
N LYS A 209 -6.25 -11.65 -15.43
CA LYS A 209 -7.64 -11.80 -15.90
C LYS A 209 -7.72 -12.68 -17.15
N ASP A 210 -6.65 -12.82 -17.93
CA ASP A 210 -6.64 -13.56 -19.19
C ASP A 210 -6.57 -15.08 -18.94
N VAL A 211 -5.88 -15.51 -17.89
CA VAL A 211 -5.75 -16.93 -17.49
C VAL A 211 -6.54 -17.30 -16.24
N ASN A 212 -7.33 -16.37 -15.70
CA ASN A 212 -8.09 -16.51 -14.46
C ASN A 212 -7.26 -17.07 -13.30
N HIS A 213 -6.05 -16.52 -13.12
CA HIS A 213 -5.11 -17.00 -12.12
C HIS A 213 -4.89 -15.94 -11.04
N ARG A 214 -5.18 -16.31 -9.79
CA ARG A 214 -4.94 -15.51 -8.59
C ARG A 214 -4.27 -16.38 -7.54
N SER A 215 -2.95 -16.49 -7.65
CA SER A 215 -2.13 -17.35 -6.81
C SER A 215 -1.04 -16.55 -6.13
N LEU A 216 -0.80 -16.87 -4.86
CA LEU A 216 0.29 -16.31 -4.09
C LEU A 216 1.64 -16.81 -4.61
N SER A 217 2.51 -15.90 -5.04
CA SER A 217 3.83 -16.26 -5.57
C SER A 217 4.88 -16.60 -4.49
N LEU A 218 5.98 -17.21 -4.92
CA LEU A 218 7.11 -17.54 -4.04
C LEU A 218 7.71 -16.30 -3.34
N PRO A 219 7.94 -15.15 -4.01
CA PRO A 219 8.39 -13.93 -3.32
C PRO A 219 7.47 -13.50 -2.19
N ALA A 220 6.14 -13.57 -2.38
CA ALA A 220 5.16 -13.19 -1.38
C ALA A 220 5.23 -14.11 -0.15
N VAL A 221 5.26 -15.43 -0.37
CA VAL A 221 5.43 -16.43 0.69
C VAL A 221 6.73 -16.23 1.46
N ALA A 222 7.83 -15.96 0.74
CA ALA A 222 9.13 -15.72 1.36
C ALA A 222 9.11 -14.47 2.25
N LEU A 223 8.41 -13.40 1.87
CA LEU A 223 8.26 -12.20 2.69
C LEU A 223 7.41 -12.50 3.93
N PHE A 224 6.26 -13.16 3.78
CA PHE A 224 5.40 -13.55 4.90
C PHE A 224 6.12 -14.40 5.94
N GLN A 225 7.06 -15.27 5.53
CA GLN A 225 7.82 -16.12 6.45
C GLN A 225 8.55 -15.30 7.55
N HIS A 226 8.87 -14.03 7.28
CA HIS A 226 9.58 -13.14 8.20
C HIS A 226 8.65 -12.32 9.10
N SER A 227 7.33 -12.39 8.90
CA SER A 227 6.33 -11.71 9.73
C SER A 227 6.11 -12.46 11.05
N ILE A 228 7.00 -12.23 12.02
CA ILE A 228 7.01 -12.97 13.30
C ILE A 228 5.78 -12.74 14.18
N GLY A 229 5.11 -11.58 14.07
CA GLY A 229 3.92 -11.25 14.85
C GLY A 229 2.64 -11.95 14.37
N LEU A 230 2.65 -12.47 13.13
CA LEU A 230 1.45 -12.92 12.46
C LEU A 230 0.89 -14.20 13.09
N ARG A 231 -0.37 -14.13 13.51
CA ARG A 231 -1.13 -15.25 14.07
C ARG A 231 -2.16 -15.80 13.09
N LYS A 232 -2.73 -14.92 12.27
CA LYS A 232 -3.78 -15.26 11.29
C LYS A 232 -3.42 -14.73 9.91
N LEU A 233 -3.52 -15.59 8.91
CA LEU A 233 -3.26 -15.29 7.51
C LEU A 233 -4.41 -15.82 6.65
N PHE A 234 -5.15 -14.91 6.03
CA PHE A 234 -6.21 -15.24 5.09
C PHE A 234 -5.76 -14.82 3.70
N ILE A 235 -5.67 -15.77 2.79
CA ILE A 235 -5.27 -15.53 1.39
C ILE A 235 -6.52 -15.71 0.54
N HIS A 236 -6.95 -14.63 -0.12
CA HIS A 236 -8.11 -14.60 -1.00
C HIS A 236 -7.72 -14.97 -2.43
N GLY A 237 -7.23 -16.20 -2.55
CA GLY A 237 -6.64 -16.80 -3.74
C GLY A 237 -6.18 -18.22 -3.41
N THR A 238 -5.38 -18.78 -4.31
CA THR A 238 -4.73 -20.08 -4.14
C THR A 238 -3.22 -19.93 -3.92
N THR A 239 -2.51 -21.04 -3.75
CA THR A 239 -1.04 -21.08 -3.73
C THR A 239 -0.53 -22.47 -4.09
N HIS A 240 0.76 -22.60 -4.40
CA HIS A 240 1.36 -23.90 -4.68
C HIS A 240 1.57 -24.75 -3.42
N GLU A 241 1.43 -26.08 -3.56
CA GLU A 241 1.58 -26.98 -2.40
C GLU A 241 2.92 -26.90 -1.70
N HIS A 242 3.98 -26.71 -2.47
CA HIS A 242 5.35 -26.61 -1.93
C HIS A 242 5.53 -25.38 -1.02
N PHE A 243 4.71 -24.34 -1.19
CA PHE A 243 4.79 -23.10 -0.42
C PHE A 243 4.22 -23.25 0.99
N MET A 244 3.38 -24.25 1.24
CA MET A 244 2.81 -24.50 2.57
C MET A 244 3.86 -24.78 3.65
N SER A 245 4.99 -25.35 3.25
CA SER A 245 6.12 -25.60 4.15
C SER A 245 6.74 -24.31 4.72
N PHE A 246 6.56 -23.16 4.06
CA PHE A 246 7.06 -21.87 4.54
C PHE A 246 6.20 -21.35 5.70
N PHE A 247 4.88 -21.47 5.61
CA PHE A 247 3.96 -21.06 6.69
C PHE A 247 4.19 -21.89 7.97
N GLN A 248 4.60 -23.15 7.84
CA GLN A 248 4.96 -23.98 9.00
C GLN A 248 6.17 -23.46 9.77
N LYS A 249 7.06 -22.70 9.10
CA LYS A 249 8.25 -22.10 9.73
C LYS A 249 7.93 -20.80 10.47
N MET A 250 6.73 -20.23 10.29
CA MET A 250 6.32 -19.00 10.97
C MET A 250 5.92 -19.29 12.41
N PRO A 251 6.65 -18.82 13.43
CA PRO A 251 6.56 -19.33 14.80
C PRO A 251 5.19 -19.16 15.44
N ASN A 252 4.52 -18.04 15.20
CA ASN A 252 3.27 -17.68 15.86
C ASN A 252 2.03 -17.97 15.01
N LEU A 253 2.19 -18.31 13.74
CA LEU A 253 1.07 -18.51 12.82
C LEU A 253 0.22 -19.73 13.22
N ARG A 254 -1.08 -19.52 13.40
CA ARG A 254 -2.05 -20.55 13.83
C ARG A 254 -3.17 -20.77 12.83
N ASP A 255 -3.74 -19.67 12.34
CA ASP A 255 -4.90 -19.74 11.46
C ASP A 255 -4.43 -19.34 10.07
N VAL A 256 -4.47 -20.30 9.14
CA VAL A 256 -4.16 -20.06 7.72
C VAL A 256 -5.32 -20.58 6.91
N GLN A 257 -5.90 -19.73 6.07
CA GLN A 257 -7.00 -20.13 5.21
C GLN A 257 -6.76 -19.62 3.79
N LEU A 258 -6.96 -20.49 2.81
CA LEU A 258 -7.13 -20.10 1.42
C LEU A 258 -8.63 -19.93 1.15
N ARG A 259 -9.00 -18.81 0.53
CA ARG A 259 -10.38 -18.45 0.20
C ARG A 259 -10.45 -18.13 -1.29
N GLU A 260 -11.09 -19.00 -2.05
CA GLU A 260 -11.38 -18.76 -3.47
C GLU A 260 -12.74 -18.07 -3.61
N ASP A 261 -12.93 -16.97 -2.88
CA ASP A 261 -14.20 -16.24 -2.78
C ASP A 261 -14.39 -15.20 -3.90
N TYR A 262 -13.87 -15.50 -5.10
CA TYR A 262 -13.95 -14.64 -6.28
C TYR A 262 -14.54 -15.38 -7.49
N TYR A 263 -15.16 -14.62 -8.40
CA TYR A 263 -15.81 -15.15 -9.59
C TYR A 263 -15.06 -14.71 -10.87
N PRO A 264 -14.84 -15.61 -11.84
CA PRO A 264 -15.12 -17.05 -11.80
C PRO A 264 -14.07 -17.79 -10.96
N ALA A 265 -14.51 -18.72 -10.10
CA ALA A 265 -13.58 -19.58 -9.38
C ALA A 265 -12.86 -20.50 -10.38
N PRO A 266 -11.55 -20.78 -10.21
CA PRO A 266 -10.83 -21.70 -11.07
C PRO A 266 -11.49 -23.09 -11.10
N GLU A 267 -11.51 -23.74 -12.27
CA GLU A 267 -11.92 -25.14 -12.36
C GLU A 267 -10.80 -26.01 -11.75
N ASN A 268 -11.04 -26.56 -10.56
CA ASN A 268 -10.07 -27.32 -9.75
C ASN A 268 -9.34 -28.47 -10.49
N ASP A 269 -9.88 -28.98 -11.59
CA ASP A 269 -9.31 -30.13 -12.32
C ASP A 269 -8.17 -29.77 -13.30
N MET A 270 -7.96 -28.50 -13.66
CA MET A 270 -6.92 -28.12 -14.65
C MET A 270 -5.58 -27.65 -14.03
N MET A 271 -5.51 -27.43 -12.71
CA MET A 271 -4.35 -26.80 -12.06
C MET A 271 -3.56 -27.80 -11.20
N ILE A 272 -2.78 -28.65 -11.87
CA ILE A 272 -2.05 -29.78 -11.28
C ILE A 272 -1.05 -29.44 -10.15
N THR A 273 -0.62 -28.19 -10.02
CA THR A 273 0.40 -27.73 -9.04
C THR A 273 -0.16 -26.85 -7.92
N GLU A 274 -1.43 -26.49 -7.98
CA GLU A 274 -2.06 -25.66 -6.96
C GLU A 274 -2.56 -26.49 -5.77
N MET A 275 -2.91 -25.81 -4.69
CA MET A 275 -3.31 -26.44 -3.44
C MET A 275 -4.59 -27.27 -3.61
N ARG A 276 -4.45 -28.59 -3.53
CA ARG A 276 -5.58 -29.53 -3.55
C ARG A 276 -6.23 -29.63 -2.17
N ALA A 277 -7.53 -29.94 -2.14
CA ALA A 277 -8.29 -30.10 -0.90
C ALA A 277 -7.65 -31.09 0.10
N GLU A 278 -7.15 -32.24 -0.38
CA GLU A 278 -6.45 -33.21 0.48
C GLU A 278 -5.14 -32.65 1.05
N SER A 279 -4.41 -31.85 0.27
CA SER A 279 -3.19 -31.19 0.71
C SER A 279 -3.48 -30.08 1.72
N CYS A 280 -4.60 -29.35 1.58
CA CYS A 280 -5.08 -28.41 2.61
C CYS A 280 -5.28 -29.12 3.94
N LEU A 281 -6.02 -30.23 3.96
CA LEU A 281 -6.32 -30.97 5.20
C LEU A 281 -5.05 -31.45 5.89
N ARG A 282 -4.08 -31.98 5.13
CA ARG A 282 -2.79 -32.41 5.65
C ARG A 282 -2.00 -31.23 6.23
N PHE A 283 -2.01 -30.08 5.55
CA PHE A 283 -1.36 -28.86 6.03
C PHE A 283 -2.01 -28.35 7.33
N GLU A 284 -3.34 -28.30 7.39
CA GLU A 284 -4.07 -27.90 8.60
C GLU A 284 -3.75 -28.81 9.79
N GLN A 285 -3.70 -30.13 9.57
CA GLN A 285 -3.26 -31.08 10.60
C GLN A 285 -1.82 -30.79 11.07
N GLN A 286 -0.90 -30.53 10.14
CA GLN A 286 0.49 -30.19 10.48
C GLN A 286 0.58 -28.89 11.28
N LEU A 287 -0.22 -27.87 10.93
CA LEU A 287 -0.28 -26.59 11.62
C LEU A 287 -0.85 -26.74 13.04
N ASN A 288 -1.92 -27.52 13.19
CA ASN A 288 -2.57 -27.80 14.47
C ASN A 288 -1.71 -28.63 15.43
N ASN A 289 -0.84 -29.49 14.90
CA ASN A 289 0.07 -30.31 15.70
C ASN A 289 1.29 -29.55 16.26
N ARG A 290 1.45 -28.26 15.92
CA ARG A 290 2.56 -27.44 16.42
C ARG A 290 2.35 -27.13 17.90
N GLN A 291 3.38 -27.39 18.70
CA GLN A 291 3.44 -26.90 20.07
C GLN A 291 3.66 -25.38 20.05
N PHE A 292 2.58 -24.62 20.15
CA PHE A 292 2.68 -23.19 20.38
C PHE A 292 3.19 -22.96 21.81
N ARG A 293 4.22 -22.13 21.97
CA ARG A 293 4.59 -21.66 23.31
C ARG A 293 3.37 -20.96 23.89
N GLN A 294 2.90 -21.44 25.04
CA GLN A 294 1.99 -20.66 25.87
C GLN A 294 2.74 -19.38 26.22
N ILE A 295 2.26 -18.25 25.71
CA ILE A 295 2.68 -16.95 26.22
C ILE A 295 2.07 -16.89 27.63
N PRO A 296 2.86 -16.80 28.70
CA PRO A 296 2.32 -16.58 30.03
C PRO A 296 1.56 -15.25 30.02
N ASP A 297 0.36 -15.24 30.60
CA ASP A 297 -0.46 -14.04 30.82
C ASP A 297 0.31 -12.91 31.52
#